data_AF-A0A918HMC2-F1
#
_entry.id   AF-A0A918HMC2-F1
#
_cell.length_a   1.000
_cell.length_b   1.000
_cell.length_c   1.000
_cell.angle_alpha   90.00
_cell.angle_beta   90.00
_cell.angle_gamma   90.00
#
_symmetry.space_group_name_H-M   'P 1'
#
loop_
_entity.id
_entity.type
_entity.pdbx_description
1 polymer ?
#
loop_
_entity_poly.entity_id
_entity_poly.type
_entity_poly.pdbx_seq_one_letter_code
_entity_poly.pdbx_strand_id
1 'polypeptide(L)'
;MALQGWKKVVVIGVALVVVVSTPFLWLLDGPETGQFVGASVQAAAGVLALLWAILRRPEHGPTDTVNFTGDAQTEDGGAAITGIRRPGGDGEGAATAETTGKSTAKGGGSRSVSGIDYSE
;
A
#
# COMPACT_ATOMS: atom_id res chain seq x y z
N MET A 1 2.63 -2.83 20.45
CA MET A 1 1.31 -3.00 19.81
C MET A 1 0.11 -2.43 20.60
N ALA A 2 0.25 -1.96 21.85
CA ALA A 2 -0.89 -1.44 22.62
C ALA A 2 -1.34 0.00 22.25
N LEU A 3 -0.46 0.84 21.67
CA LEU A 3 -0.79 2.24 21.36
C LEU A 3 -1.82 2.42 20.21
N GLN A 4 -1.95 1.45 19.32
CA GLN A 4 -2.84 1.57 18.15
C GLN A 4 -4.31 1.29 18.50
N GLY A 5 -4.56 0.43 19.50
CA GLY A 5 -5.91 0.13 19.99
C GLY A 5 -6.58 1.34 20.65
N TRP A 6 -5.86 2.06 21.50
CA TRP A 6 -6.40 3.24 22.17
C TRP A 6 -6.73 4.38 21.20
N LYS A 7 -5.87 4.63 20.20
CA LYS A 7 -6.17 5.62 19.14
C LYS A 7 -7.45 5.26 18.38
N LYS A 8 -7.68 3.99 18.04
CA LYS A 8 -8.91 3.54 17.38
C LYS A 8 -10.14 3.75 18.27
N VAL A 9 -10.05 3.41 19.55
CA VAL A 9 -11.14 3.61 20.51
C VAL A 9 -11.49 5.10 20.67
N VAL A 10 -10.48 5.97 20.73
CA VAL A 10 -10.68 7.43 20.80
C VAL A 10 -11.34 7.95 19.54
N VAL A 11 -10.89 7.53 18.36
CA VAL A 11 -11.46 7.97 17.07
C VAL A 11 -12.92 7.52 16.95
N ILE A 12 -13.22 6.26 17.28
CA ILE A 12 -14.58 5.73 17.26
C ILE A 12 -15.47 6.44 18.28
N GLY A 13 -14.97 6.68 19.49
CA GLY A 13 -15.69 7.40 20.53
C GLY A 13 -16.05 8.83 20.11
N VAL A 14 -15.08 9.58 19.57
CA VAL A 14 -15.31 10.95 19.07
C VAL A 14 -16.30 10.95 17.91
N ALA A 15 -16.18 10.01 16.97
CA ALA A 15 -17.10 9.90 15.84
C ALA A 15 -18.55 9.65 16.31
N LEU A 16 -18.74 8.75 17.27
CA LEU A 16 -20.07 8.46 17.84
C LEU A 16 -20.67 9.68 18.55
N VAL A 17 -19.87 10.40 19.33
CA VAL A 17 -20.33 11.62 20.02
C VAL A 17 -20.78 12.68 19.00
N VAL A 18 -20.02 12.91 17.93
CA VAL A 18 -20.38 13.87 16.88
C VAL A 18 -21.66 13.45 16.15
N VAL A 19 -21.80 12.17 15.79
CA VAL A 19 -22.99 11.66 15.10
C VAL A 19 -24.24 11.78 15.97
N VAL A 20 -24.14 11.49 17.27
CA VAL A 20 -25.28 11.55 18.20
C VAL A 20 -25.62 12.99 18.61
N SER A 21 -24.63 13.89 18.73
CA SER A 21 -24.89 15.29 19.08
C SER A 21 -25.60 16.06 17.97
N THR A 22 -25.38 15.67 16.72
CA THR A 22 -25.94 16.33 15.53
C THR A 22 -27.48 16.36 15.52
N PRO A 23 -28.21 15.24 15.67
CA PRO A 23 -29.68 15.24 15.76
C PRO A 23 -30.18 15.80 17.11
N PHE A 24 -29.38 15.74 18.17
CA PHE A 24 -29.75 16.32 19.47
C PHE A 24 -29.81 17.86 19.42
N LEU A 25 -28.86 18.49 18.72
CA LEU A 25 -28.88 19.94 18.45
C LEU A 25 -30.03 20.34 17.51
N TRP A 26 -30.35 19.48 16.53
CA TRP A 26 -31.51 19.64 15.63
C TRP A 26 -32.84 19.70 16.41
N LEU A 27 -32.95 18.90 17.47
CA LEU A 27 -34.12 18.81 18.34
C LEU A 27 -34.30 20.02 19.26
N LEU A 28 -33.23 20.79 19.53
CA LEU A 28 -33.25 21.89 20.50
C LEU A 28 -33.43 23.28 19.88
N ASP A 29 -33.02 23.50 18.62
CA ASP A 29 -32.88 24.85 18.03
C ASP A 29 -33.69 25.10 16.73
N GLY A 30 -34.60 24.19 16.33
CA GLY A 30 -35.54 24.38 15.23
C GLY A 30 -35.03 24.05 13.81
N PRO A 31 -35.93 24.03 12.80
CA PRO A 31 -35.71 23.40 11.48
C PRO A 31 -34.68 24.11 10.58
N GLU A 32 -34.50 25.43 10.72
CA GLU A 32 -33.51 26.20 9.96
C GLU A 32 -32.07 25.84 10.35
N THR A 33 -31.85 25.51 11.63
CA THR A 33 -30.58 25.00 12.17
C THR A 33 -30.19 23.67 11.51
N GLY A 34 -31.19 22.90 11.06
CA GLY A 34 -31.00 21.63 10.41
C GLY A 34 -30.29 21.68 9.06
N GLN A 35 -30.56 22.71 8.27
CA GLN A 35 -29.95 22.88 6.95
C GLN A 35 -28.48 23.26 7.08
N PHE A 36 -28.16 24.17 8.00
CA PHE A 36 -26.77 24.55 8.31
C PHE A 36 -25.96 23.39 8.88
N VAL A 37 -26.58 22.59 9.77
CA VAL A 37 -25.94 21.40 10.34
C VAL A 37 -25.68 20.35 9.25
N GLY A 38 -26.67 20.06 8.40
CA GLY A 38 -26.52 19.12 7.29
C GLY A 38 -25.42 19.54 6.30
N ALA A 39 -25.42 20.82 5.90
CA ALA A 39 -24.40 21.39 5.04
C ALA A 39 -23.00 21.30 5.66
N SER A 40 -22.89 21.58 6.97
CA SER A 40 -21.62 21.52 7.70
C SER A 40 -21.09 20.09 7.82
N VAL A 41 -21.95 19.12 8.11
CA VAL A 41 -21.57 17.70 8.17
C VAL A 41 -21.15 17.18 6.80
N GLN A 42 -21.89 17.54 5.75
CA GLN A 42 -21.54 17.16 4.38
C GLN A 42 -20.20 17.77 3.96
N ALA A 43 -19.97 19.05 4.26
CA ALA A 43 -18.69 19.70 4.00
C ALA A 43 -17.55 19.03 4.77
N ALA A 44 -17.76 18.74 6.06
CA ALA A 44 -16.77 18.05 6.89
C ALA A 44 -16.45 16.64 6.37
N ALA A 45 -17.47 15.86 6.00
CA ALA A 45 -17.31 14.54 5.42
C ALA A 45 -16.50 14.60 4.10
N GLY A 46 -16.79 15.58 3.24
CA GLY A 46 -16.04 15.82 2.01
C GLY A 46 -14.57 16.16 2.25
N VAL A 47 -14.29 17.06 3.19
CA VAL A 47 -12.90 17.41 3.57
C VAL A 47 -12.16 16.21 4.14
N LEU A 48 -12.80 15.42 5.03
CA LEU A 48 -12.21 14.21 5.58
C LEU A 48 -11.95 13.15 4.49
N ALA A 49 -12.86 12.98 3.54
CA ALA A 49 -12.66 12.08 2.40
C ALA A 49 -11.49 12.53 1.53
N LEU A 50 -11.33 13.84 1.29
CA LEU A 50 -10.22 14.39 0.53
C LEU A 50 -8.89 14.21 1.28
N LEU A 51 -8.84 14.51 2.57
CA LEU A 51 -7.66 14.28 3.40
C LEU A 51 -7.29 12.80 3.44
N TRP A 52 -8.28 11.92 3.57
CA TRP A 52 -8.07 10.48 3.50
C TRP A 52 -7.53 10.04 2.14
N ALA A 53 -8.03 10.60 1.04
CA ALA A 53 -7.54 10.31 -0.30
C ALA A 53 -6.08 10.76 -0.51
N ILE A 54 -5.70 11.93 0.01
CA ILE A 54 -4.32 12.44 -0.05
C ILE A 54 -3.38 11.62 0.83
N LEU A 55 -3.85 11.20 2.00
CA LEU A 55 -3.05 10.42 2.96
C LEU A 55 -3.00 8.93 2.63
N ARG A 56 -3.90 8.42 1.80
CA ARG A 56 -3.80 7.07 1.26
C ARG A 56 -2.56 6.99 0.40
N ARG A 57 -1.51 6.34 0.92
CA ARG A 57 -0.46 5.80 0.05
C ARG A 57 -1.11 4.73 -0.83
N PRO A 58 -0.77 4.66 -2.14
CA PRO A 58 -1.13 3.50 -2.93
C PRO A 58 -0.54 2.26 -2.25
N GLU A 59 -1.39 1.37 -1.76
CA GLU A 59 -1.01 0.07 -1.14
C GLU A 59 -0.52 -0.95 -2.19
N HIS A 60 -0.54 -0.58 -3.47
CA HIS A 60 -0.01 -1.38 -4.55
C HIS A 60 1.34 -0.77 -4.91
N GLY A 61 2.42 -1.30 -4.38
CA GLY A 61 3.70 -1.00 -5.01
C GLY A 61 3.84 -1.75 -6.34
N PRO A 62 5.00 -1.61 -6.99
CA PRO A 62 5.11 -1.84 -8.42
C PRO A 62 4.70 -3.26 -8.81
N THR A 63 4.00 -3.37 -9.95
CA THR A 63 3.72 -4.64 -10.62
C THR A 63 4.65 -4.75 -11.82
N ASP A 64 5.69 -5.56 -11.69
CA ASP A 64 6.67 -5.77 -12.76
C ASP A 64 6.34 -7.05 -13.51
N THR A 65 6.34 -7.00 -14.84
CA THR A 65 6.24 -8.19 -15.68
C THR A 65 7.40 -8.19 -16.66
N VAL A 66 8.15 -9.30 -16.67
CA VAL A 66 9.14 -9.57 -17.71
C VAL A 66 8.73 -10.82 -18.49
N ASN A 67 8.70 -10.68 -19.80
CA ASN A 67 8.46 -11.79 -20.71
C ASN A 67 9.76 -12.14 -21.42
N PHE A 68 10.02 -13.43 -21.62
CA PHE A 68 11.16 -13.92 -22.40
C PHE A 68 12.51 -13.51 -21.79
N THR A 69 12.79 -13.91 -20.55
CA THR A 69 14.15 -13.73 -20.02
C THR A 69 15.12 -14.66 -20.75
N GLY A 70 16.26 -14.13 -21.18
CA GLY A 70 17.31 -14.91 -21.83
C GLY A 70 18.10 -15.77 -20.83
N ASP A 71 19.05 -16.56 -21.35
CA ASP A 71 19.92 -17.37 -20.52
C ASP A 71 20.82 -16.49 -19.62
N ALA A 72 20.94 -16.88 -18.35
CA ALA A 72 21.86 -16.28 -17.39
C ALA A 72 23.02 -17.24 -17.13
N GLN A 73 24.25 -16.80 -17.39
CA GLN A 73 25.45 -17.60 -17.17
C GLN A 73 26.48 -16.82 -16.39
N THR A 74 27.08 -17.47 -15.39
CA THR A 74 28.20 -16.89 -14.65
C THR A 74 29.22 -17.97 -14.29
N GLU A 75 30.48 -17.57 -14.26
CA GLU A 75 31.63 -18.39 -13.89
C GLU A 75 32.53 -17.57 -12.94
N ASP A 76 33.48 -18.21 -12.26
CA ASP A 76 34.53 -17.58 -11.45
C ASP A 76 34.06 -16.63 -10.32
N GLY A 77 32.96 -16.95 -9.66
CA GLY A 77 32.46 -16.18 -8.51
C GLY A 77 31.61 -14.96 -8.88
N GLY A 78 31.25 -14.81 -10.16
CA GLY A 78 30.45 -13.69 -10.65
C GLY A 78 28.95 -13.78 -10.33
N ALA A 79 28.24 -12.69 -10.66
CA ALA A 79 26.77 -12.63 -10.59
C ALA A 79 26.18 -12.25 -11.95
N ALA A 80 25.22 -13.02 -12.44
CA ALA A 80 24.46 -12.74 -13.65
C ALA A 80 22.95 -12.81 -13.37
N ILE A 81 22.20 -11.78 -13.79
CA ILE A 81 20.76 -11.72 -13.61
C ILE A 81 20.13 -11.29 -14.94
N THR A 82 19.26 -12.13 -15.49
CA THR A 82 18.39 -11.81 -16.63
C THR A 82 16.94 -11.78 -16.14
N GLY A 83 16.31 -10.60 -16.15
CA GLY A 83 14.95 -10.40 -15.64
C GLY A 83 14.87 -9.30 -14.59
N ILE A 84 14.08 -9.50 -13.54
CA ILE A 84 13.77 -8.48 -12.52
C ILE A 84 14.69 -8.66 -11.32
N ARG A 85 15.32 -7.58 -10.83
CA ARG A 85 16.04 -7.57 -9.54
C ARG A 85 15.35 -6.63 -8.56
N ARG A 86 14.92 -7.16 -7.42
CA ARG A 86 14.31 -6.43 -6.30
C ARG A 86 15.05 -6.75 -4.99
N PRO A 87 16.16 -6.06 -4.70
CA PRO A 87 16.91 -6.30 -3.48
C PRO A 87 16.05 -5.99 -2.26
N GLY A 88 16.11 -6.85 -1.24
CA GLY A 88 15.40 -6.66 0.02
C GLY A 88 13.97 -7.19 0.09
N GLY A 89 13.32 -7.56 -1.03
CA GLY A 89 12.06 -8.35 -1.06
C GLY A 89 10.81 -7.81 -0.32
N ASP A 90 10.93 -6.74 0.47
CA ASP A 90 9.97 -6.31 1.50
C ASP A 90 8.94 -5.30 0.98
N GLY A 91 8.91 -5.03 -0.33
CA GLY A 91 7.97 -4.10 -0.94
C GLY A 91 6.59 -4.72 -1.16
N GLU A 92 5.52 -3.98 -0.83
CA GLU A 92 4.17 -4.28 -1.32
C GLU A 92 4.22 -4.20 -2.85
N GLY A 93 4.02 -5.29 -3.59
CA GLY A 93 4.12 -5.27 -5.06
C GLY A 93 4.25 -6.68 -5.63
N ALA A 94 3.95 -6.84 -6.91
CA ALA A 94 4.02 -8.13 -7.60
C ALA A 94 5.16 -8.12 -8.62
N ALA A 95 5.80 -9.28 -8.82
CA ALA A 95 6.72 -9.49 -9.91
C ALA A 95 6.40 -10.83 -10.59
N THR A 96 6.26 -10.78 -11.91
CA THR A 96 5.96 -11.95 -12.74
C THR A 96 7.04 -12.09 -13.80
N ALA A 97 7.59 -13.30 -13.94
CA ALA A 97 8.48 -13.66 -15.02
C ALA A 97 7.88 -14.81 -15.81
N GLU A 98 7.68 -14.60 -17.11
CA GLU A 98 7.11 -15.61 -18.01
C GLU A 98 8.14 -15.99 -19.08
N THR A 99 8.12 -17.27 -19.46
CA THR A 99 9.04 -17.84 -20.48
C THR A 99 10.51 -17.55 -20.15
N THR A 100 10.98 -18.07 -19.02
CA THR A 100 12.35 -17.82 -18.54
C THR A 100 13.38 -18.72 -19.20
N GLY A 101 14.56 -18.18 -19.52
CA GLY A 101 15.71 -18.90 -20.07
C GLY A 101 16.48 -19.70 -19.01
N LYS A 102 17.52 -20.43 -19.45
CA LYS A 102 18.35 -21.28 -18.59
C LYS A 102 19.24 -20.45 -17.68
N SER A 103 19.31 -20.82 -16.40
CA SER A 103 20.29 -20.28 -15.46
C SER A 103 21.42 -21.29 -15.20
N THR A 104 22.67 -20.86 -15.32
CA THR A 104 23.86 -21.67 -15.00
C THR A 104 24.88 -20.85 -14.19
N ALA A 105 25.31 -21.38 -13.05
CA ALA A 105 26.38 -20.82 -12.24
C ALA A 105 27.45 -21.90 -12.00
N LYS A 106 28.72 -21.59 -12.26
CA LYS A 106 29.84 -22.49 -12.01
C LYS A 106 30.92 -21.81 -11.16
N GLY A 107 31.53 -22.56 -10.24
CA GLY A 107 32.55 -22.05 -9.32
C GLY A 107 31.96 -21.59 -7.99
N GLY A 108 32.79 -21.58 -6.94
CA GLY A 108 32.39 -21.10 -5.61
C GLY A 108 32.10 -19.60 -5.62
N GLY A 109 30.98 -19.19 -5.03
CA GLY A 109 30.55 -17.78 -4.99
C GLY A 109 29.76 -17.31 -6.21
N SER A 110 29.62 -18.15 -7.24
CA SER A 110 28.89 -17.80 -8.46
C SER A 110 27.38 -17.79 -8.26
N ARG A 111 26.70 -16.76 -8.78
CA ARG A 111 25.24 -16.60 -8.73
C ARG A 111 24.65 -16.31 -10.10
N SER A 112 23.68 -17.11 -10.53
CA SER A 112 22.97 -16.87 -11.79
C SER A 112 21.46 -16.95 -11.60
N VAL A 113 20.73 -15.96 -12.14
CA VAL A 113 19.26 -15.91 -12.09
C VAL A 113 18.71 -15.56 -13.46
N SER A 114 17.79 -16.37 -13.95
CA SER A 114 16.91 -16.05 -15.07
C SER A 114 15.48 -16.01 -14.52
N GLY A 115 14.88 -14.83 -14.44
CA GLY A 115 13.61 -14.59 -13.76
C GLY A 115 13.69 -13.44 -12.75
N ILE A 116 13.35 -13.72 -11.49
CA ILE A 116 13.25 -12.69 -10.44
C ILE A 116 14.29 -12.96 -9.35
N ASP A 117 15.14 -11.97 -9.07
CA ASP A 117 16.14 -11.99 -8.01
C ASP A 117 15.76 -11.07 -6.85
N TYR A 118 15.66 -11.64 -5.64
CA TYR A 118 15.35 -10.92 -4.40
C TYR A 118 16.55 -10.77 -3.45
N SER A 119 17.77 -11.04 -3.93
CA SER A 119 18.92 -10.93 -3.04
C SER A 119 19.36 -9.52 -2.73
N GLU A 120 19.87 -9.39 -1.50
CA GLU A 120 20.67 -8.28 -0.99
C GLU A 120 21.86 -7.96 -1.92
#